data_AF-A0A3C1G1E8-F1
#
_entry.id   AF-A0A3C1G1E8-F1
#
_cell.length_a   1.000
_cell.length_b   1.000
_cell.length_c   1.000
_cell.angle_alpha   90.00
_cell.angle_beta   90.00
_cell.angle_gamma   90.00
#
_symmetry.space_group_name_H-M   'P 1'
#
loop_
_entity.id
_entity.type
_entity.pdbx_description
1 polymer ?
#
loop_
_entity_poly.entity_id
_entity_poly.type
_entity_poly.pdbx_seq_one_letter_code
_entity_poly.pdbx_strand_id
1 'polypeptide(L)'
;MIDTHCHLDMFPEDGDVVVQRAKDAGIEALITISSDFKSNAGNLAIAEQYDFVYAAVGMHPHDAKDVTEDVLTQIAEWSKKEKVVAIGEIGLDYHYDHSPREIQRDVFGRHLNLASETGLPVIIHSREAEEETIEIVKGSGINRGVFHCFSGDIETAKKAMDLGFSISVAGPVTFKNAKKLQEIVEVIPDDCLLVETDAPFLAPEPRRGKRNEPAFLVHTVRKIAELRGVTPEDLARVTTVNAKRLFNIGELSSGGEIAYKIGDNLYLNITNRCTNRCSFCVKFHTDYVKGHNLKLSAEPTEEEVRHAIGDPSRYHEVVFCGYGEPFVRFDIIKNLARWIKDHGGHVRINTNGHGNLIHNRNTILALKGDVDAVSVSLDAHDEETYERICKPAFPNAFSEVISFIREAKKHIPHVQATVVAMDGVDLDACRKITDELGVPLKVRKLDLVG
;
A
#
# COMPACT_ATOMS: atom_id res chain seq x y z
N MET A 1 11.89 -1.03 -7.38
CA MET A 1 10.76 -1.99 -7.50
C MET A 1 11.25 -3.38 -7.12
N ILE A 2 10.40 -4.20 -6.51
CA ILE A 2 10.73 -5.57 -6.11
C ILE A 2 9.87 -6.53 -6.91
N ASP A 3 10.49 -7.54 -7.53
CA ASP A 3 9.78 -8.68 -8.10
C ASP A 3 9.61 -9.74 -7.01
N THR A 4 8.38 -9.92 -6.53
CA THR A 4 8.12 -10.81 -5.39
C THR A 4 8.03 -12.28 -5.77
N HIS A 5 8.06 -12.61 -7.07
CA HIS A 5 7.93 -13.99 -7.54
C HIS A 5 8.60 -14.19 -8.90
N CYS A 6 9.78 -14.82 -8.91
CA CYS A 6 10.48 -15.23 -10.13
C CYS A 6 11.17 -16.58 -9.93
N HIS A 7 11.11 -17.48 -10.90
CA HIS A 7 11.85 -18.74 -10.89
C HIS A 7 13.22 -18.58 -11.57
N LEU A 8 14.18 -17.94 -10.89
CA LEU A 8 15.50 -17.66 -11.50
C LEU A 8 16.30 -18.94 -11.80
N ASP A 9 16.05 -20.03 -11.08
CA ASP A 9 16.64 -21.34 -11.34
C ASP A 9 16.28 -21.91 -12.73
N MET A 10 15.22 -21.40 -13.35
CA MET A 10 14.82 -21.73 -14.72
C MET A 10 15.57 -20.94 -15.81
N PHE A 11 16.62 -20.19 -15.45
CA PHE A 11 17.51 -19.48 -16.38
C PHE A 11 18.97 -19.99 -16.31
N PRO A 12 19.22 -21.31 -16.51
CA PRO A 12 20.54 -21.89 -16.27
C PRO A 12 21.63 -21.41 -17.23
N GLU A 13 21.27 -20.95 -18.44
CA GLU A 13 22.24 -20.54 -19.46
C GLU A 13 22.52 -19.03 -19.44
N ASP A 14 21.56 -18.21 -19.02
CA ASP A 14 21.63 -16.76 -19.15
C ASP A 14 21.17 -15.98 -17.91
N GLY A 15 21.13 -16.63 -16.74
CA GLY A 15 20.75 -16.04 -15.46
C GLY A 15 21.48 -14.73 -15.15
N ASP A 16 22.81 -14.68 -15.31
CA ASP A 16 23.61 -13.46 -15.08
C ASP A 16 23.15 -12.29 -15.96
N VAL A 17 22.81 -12.56 -17.22
CA VAL A 17 22.33 -11.55 -18.17
C VAL A 17 20.93 -11.08 -17.79
N VAL A 18 20.06 -12.00 -17.38
CA VAL A 18 18.69 -11.71 -16.93
C VAL A 18 18.70 -10.84 -15.66
N VAL A 19 19.55 -11.20 -14.70
CA VAL A 19 19.76 -10.45 -13.45
C VAL A 19 20.31 -9.04 -13.74
N GLN A 20 21.25 -8.91 -14.68
CA GLN A 20 21.75 -7.59 -15.07
C GLN A 20 20.66 -6.72 -15.72
N ARG A 21 19.84 -7.28 -16.62
CA ARG A 21 18.69 -6.55 -17.21
C ARG A 21 17.69 -6.12 -16.15
N ALA A 22 17.45 -6.94 -15.13
CA ALA A 22 16.58 -6.58 -14.01
C ALA A 22 17.11 -5.34 -13.27
N LYS A 23 18.41 -5.32 -12.95
CA LYS A 23 19.06 -4.14 -12.35
C LYS A 23 18.94 -2.90 -13.23
N ASP A 24 19.24 -3.05 -14.52
CA ASP A 24 19.17 -1.94 -15.49
C ASP A 24 17.74 -1.39 -15.63
N ALA A 25 16.72 -2.22 -15.39
CA ALA A 25 15.30 -1.84 -15.37
C ALA A 25 14.84 -1.20 -14.04
N GLY A 26 15.73 -1.05 -13.05
CA GLY A 26 15.40 -0.47 -11.74
C GLY A 26 14.75 -1.46 -10.76
N ILE A 27 14.96 -2.76 -10.96
CA ILE A 27 14.58 -3.78 -9.98
C ILE A 27 15.62 -3.80 -8.86
N GLU A 28 15.19 -3.51 -7.65
CA GLU A 28 16.05 -3.34 -6.47
C GLU A 28 16.17 -4.62 -5.64
N ALA A 29 15.21 -5.54 -5.77
CA ALA A 29 15.31 -6.88 -5.19
C ALA A 29 14.47 -7.89 -5.99
N LEU A 30 14.88 -9.16 -5.95
CA LEU A 30 14.16 -10.31 -6.52
C LEU A 30 13.94 -11.36 -5.44
N ILE A 31 12.78 -11.98 -5.41
CA ILE A 31 12.55 -13.19 -4.61
C ILE A 31 12.47 -14.38 -5.57
N THR A 32 13.47 -15.25 -5.49
CA THR A 32 13.52 -16.47 -6.30
C THR A 32 12.76 -17.60 -5.62
N ILE A 33 11.94 -18.31 -6.40
CA ILE A 33 10.91 -19.20 -5.86
C ILE A 33 11.21 -20.66 -6.17
N SER A 34 11.19 -21.47 -5.10
CA SER A 34 11.38 -22.92 -5.19
C SER A 34 10.04 -23.62 -5.40
N SER A 35 10.03 -24.62 -6.27
CA SER A 35 8.84 -25.42 -6.59
C SER A 35 8.98 -26.88 -6.16
N ASP A 36 10.21 -27.38 -6.08
CA ASP A 36 10.54 -28.77 -5.75
C ASP A 36 11.83 -28.87 -4.91
N PHE A 37 12.17 -30.07 -4.44
CA PHE A 37 13.34 -30.26 -3.58
C PHE A 37 14.67 -29.80 -4.22
N LYS A 38 14.82 -29.95 -5.55
CA LYS A 38 16.05 -29.61 -6.26
C LYS A 38 16.19 -28.10 -6.44
N SER A 39 15.11 -27.44 -6.83
CA SER A 39 15.03 -25.99 -7.01
C SER A 39 15.26 -25.26 -5.69
N ASN A 40 14.86 -25.81 -4.54
CA ASN A 40 15.25 -25.26 -3.23
C ASN A 40 16.77 -25.08 -3.10
N ALA A 41 17.56 -26.13 -3.36
CA ALA A 41 19.01 -26.05 -3.29
C ALA A 41 19.60 -25.08 -4.33
N GLY A 42 19.05 -25.07 -5.55
CA GLY A 42 19.47 -24.17 -6.63
C GLY A 42 19.21 -22.69 -6.32
N ASN A 43 18.00 -22.37 -5.86
CA ASN A 43 17.58 -21.02 -5.51
C ASN A 43 18.35 -20.45 -4.32
N LEU A 44 18.71 -21.29 -3.34
CA LEU A 44 19.63 -20.88 -2.27
C LEU A 44 21.00 -20.49 -2.81
N ALA A 45 21.56 -21.26 -3.75
CA ALA A 45 22.84 -20.91 -4.38
C ALA A 45 22.75 -19.60 -5.18
N ILE A 46 21.64 -19.38 -5.89
CA ILE A 46 21.38 -18.13 -6.63
C ILE A 46 21.26 -16.94 -5.67
N ALA A 47 20.54 -17.08 -4.55
CA ALA A 47 20.39 -16.01 -3.57
C ALA A 47 21.72 -15.62 -2.88
N GLU A 48 22.63 -16.59 -2.69
CA GLU A 48 23.98 -16.32 -2.18
C GLU A 48 24.89 -15.68 -3.24
N GLN A 49 24.63 -15.91 -4.53
CA GLN A 49 25.41 -15.32 -5.63
C GLN A 49 25.14 -13.81 -5.81
N TYR A 50 23.95 -13.33 -5.43
CA TYR A 50 23.50 -11.98 -5.71
C TYR A 50 22.94 -11.27 -4.48
N ASP A 51 23.58 -10.18 -4.07
CA ASP A 51 23.21 -9.43 -2.85
C ASP A 51 21.74 -8.99 -2.78
N PHE A 52 21.12 -8.70 -3.92
CA PHE A 52 19.74 -8.23 -4.02
C PHE A 52 18.72 -9.34 -4.33
N VAL A 53 19.16 -10.60 -4.39
CA VAL A 53 18.28 -11.76 -4.56
C VAL A 53 18.07 -12.44 -3.22
N TYR A 54 16.81 -12.78 -2.94
CA TYR A 54 16.37 -13.54 -1.79
C TYR A 54 15.68 -14.81 -2.27
N ALA A 55 15.49 -15.79 -1.39
CA ALA A 55 14.85 -17.07 -1.73
C ALA A 55 13.59 -17.33 -0.90
N ALA A 56 12.62 -18.00 -1.51
CA ALA A 56 11.56 -18.72 -0.82
C ALA A 56 11.82 -20.23 -0.93
N VAL A 57 11.57 -20.95 0.17
CA VAL A 57 11.76 -22.41 0.23
C VAL A 57 10.44 -23.11 0.53
N GLY A 58 10.14 -24.19 -0.18
CA GLY A 58 8.85 -24.85 -0.13
C GLY A 58 8.69 -25.90 -1.22
N MET A 59 7.51 -26.54 -1.24
CA MET A 59 7.13 -27.55 -2.21
C MET A 59 5.79 -27.16 -2.84
N HIS A 60 5.81 -26.96 -4.16
CA HIS A 60 4.65 -26.59 -4.96
C HIS A 60 3.59 -27.71 -4.88
N PRO A 61 2.27 -27.41 -4.96
CA PRO A 61 1.21 -28.42 -4.96
C PRO A 61 1.42 -29.57 -5.97
N HIS A 62 2.05 -29.29 -7.10
CA HIS A 62 2.37 -30.32 -8.10
C HIS A 62 3.29 -31.42 -7.58
N ASP A 63 4.21 -31.08 -6.69
CA ASP A 63 5.26 -31.95 -6.16
C ASP A 63 4.96 -32.41 -4.72
N ALA A 64 3.74 -32.16 -4.23
CA ALA A 64 3.30 -32.54 -2.89
C ALA A 64 3.43 -34.06 -2.62
N LYS A 65 3.22 -34.91 -3.62
CA LYS A 65 3.39 -36.38 -3.50
C LYS A 65 4.80 -36.83 -3.15
N ASP A 66 5.80 -35.99 -3.41
CA ASP A 66 7.21 -36.31 -3.18
C ASP A 66 7.72 -35.81 -1.82
N VAL A 67 6.83 -35.21 -1.01
CA VAL A 67 7.16 -34.67 0.31
C VAL A 67 7.22 -35.77 1.36
N THR A 68 8.38 -35.91 1.99
CA THR A 68 8.63 -36.80 3.13
C THR A 68 9.01 -36.00 4.38
N GLU A 69 9.09 -36.66 5.54
CA GLU A 69 9.60 -36.03 6.77
C GLU A 69 11.01 -35.45 6.62
N ASP A 70 11.89 -36.15 5.89
CA ASP A 70 13.26 -35.71 5.64
C ASP A 70 13.28 -34.46 4.76
N VAL A 71 12.40 -34.38 3.75
CA VAL A 71 12.24 -33.19 2.90
C VAL A 71 11.81 -31.99 3.74
N LEU A 72 10.80 -32.14 4.58
CA LEU A 72 10.32 -31.04 5.43
C LEU A 72 11.35 -30.62 6.48
N THR A 73 12.06 -31.58 7.07
CA THR A 73 13.19 -31.30 7.97
C THR A 73 14.26 -30.48 7.26
N GLN A 74 14.59 -30.84 6.01
CA GLN A 74 15.59 -30.11 5.24
C GLN A 74 15.14 -28.69 4.85
N ILE A 75 13.86 -28.51 4.49
CA ILE A 75 13.28 -27.17 4.23
C ILE A 75 13.32 -26.33 5.50
N ALA A 76 13.02 -26.91 6.66
CA ALA A 76 13.13 -26.24 7.96
C ALA A 76 14.58 -25.84 8.32
N GLU A 77 15.58 -26.59 7.88
CA GLU A 77 16.98 -26.17 8.03
C GLU A 77 17.35 -25.05 7.05
N TRP A 78 16.86 -25.11 5.81
CA TRP A 78 17.11 -24.05 4.83
C TRP A 78 16.43 -22.73 5.21
N SER A 79 15.24 -22.77 5.82
CA SER A 79 14.49 -21.57 6.22
C SER A 79 15.22 -20.72 7.27
N LYS A 80 16.24 -21.27 7.94
CA LYS A 80 17.09 -20.54 8.90
C LYS A 80 18.17 -19.68 8.23
N LYS A 81 18.38 -19.80 6.93
CA LYS A 81 19.39 -19.02 6.19
C LYS A 81 18.94 -17.56 6.04
N GLU A 82 19.88 -16.63 6.16
CA GLU A 82 19.62 -15.18 6.16
C GLU A 82 18.91 -14.69 4.88
N LYS A 83 19.23 -15.29 3.73
CA LYS A 83 18.62 -14.95 2.44
C LYS A 83 17.25 -15.60 2.20
N VAL A 84 16.77 -16.44 3.10
CA VAL A 84 15.44 -17.06 2.99
C VAL A 84 14.42 -16.20 3.70
N VAL A 85 13.43 -15.73 2.93
CA VAL A 85 12.51 -14.67 3.37
C VAL A 85 11.05 -15.11 3.40
N ALA A 86 10.75 -16.32 2.93
CA ALA A 86 9.41 -16.88 2.95
C ALA A 86 9.42 -18.41 2.88
N ILE A 87 8.31 -19.01 3.33
CA ILE A 87 7.95 -20.39 2.99
C ILE A 87 7.05 -20.37 1.74
N GLY A 88 7.52 -20.95 0.65
CA GLY A 88 6.87 -20.88 -0.65
C GLY A 88 7.75 -21.43 -1.79
N GLU A 89 7.17 -21.84 -2.92
CA GLU A 89 5.74 -21.77 -3.26
C GLU A 89 4.97 -22.96 -2.67
N ILE A 90 3.84 -22.68 -2.00
CA ILE A 90 2.99 -23.69 -1.33
C ILE A 90 1.53 -23.42 -1.64
N GLY A 91 0.65 -24.42 -1.53
CA GLY A 91 -0.79 -24.19 -1.70
C GLY A 91 -1.49 -25.33 -2.42
N LEU A 92 -2.48 -25.00 -3.25
CA LEU A 92 -3.35 -25.97 -3.95
C LEU A 92 -3.49 -25.62 -5.44
N ASP A 93 -3.32 -26.63 -6.31
CA ASP A 93 -3.62 -26.55 -7.75
C ASP A 93 -4.55 -27.71 -8.14
N TYR A 94 -5.82 -27.38 -8.44
CA TYR A 94 -6.85 -28.34 -8.88
C TYR A 94 -7.07 -28.33 -10.38
N HIS A 95 -6.35 -27.48 -11.11
CA HIS A 95 -6.41 -27.38 -12.56
C HIS A 95 -5.59 -28.49 -13.22
N TYR A 96 -4.35 -28.69 -12.77
CA TYR A 96 -3.46 -29.73 -13.32
C TYR A 96 -3.49 -31.04 -12.53
N ASP A 97 -3.76 -30.99 -11.23
CA ASP A 97 -3.96 -32.15 -10.34
C ASP A 97 -2.79 -33.17 -10.39
N HIS A 98 -1.55 -32.68 -10.50
CA HIS A 98 -0.32 -33.51 -10.61
C HIS A 98 0.04 -34.29 -9.34
N SER A 99 -0.57 -33.93 -8.21
CA SER A 99 -0.54 -34.64 -6.93
C SER A 99 -1.97 -34.79 -6.39
N PRO A 100 -2.31 -35.91 -5.73
CA PRO A 100 -3.65 -36.10 -5.16
C PRO A 100 -4.03 -34.97 -4.21
N ARG A 101 -5.25 -34.44 -4.35
CA ARG A 101 -5.75 -33.29 -3.56
C ARG A 101 -5.60 -33.45 -2.06
N GLU A 102 -5.88 -34.64 -1.52
CA GLU A 102 -5.67 -34.92 -0.08
C GLU A 102 -4.20 -34.75 0.35
N ILE A 103 -3.26 -35.13 -0.51
CA ILE A 103 -1.83 -34.95 -0.25
C ILE A 103 -1.45 -33.47 -0.37
N GLN A 104 -1.99 -32.76 -1.37
CA GLN A 104 -1.77 -31.31 -1.48
C GLN A 104 -2.23 -30.59 -0.20
N ARG A 105 -3.42 -30.93 0.31
CA ARG A 105 -3.95 -30.38 1.58
C ARG A 105 -3.05 -30.65 2.77
N ASP A 106 -2.64 -31.91 2.96
CA ASP A 106 -1.78 -32.30 4.07
C ASP A 106 -0.45 -31.53 4.02
N VAL A 107 0.22 -31.57 2.86
CA VAL A 107 1.51 -30.89 2.66
C VAL A 107 1.38 -29.38 2.82
N PHE A 108 0.32 -28.77 2.32
CA PHE A 108 0.07 -27.34 2.49
C PHE A 108 -0.09 -26.99 3.98
N GLY A 109 -0.90 -27.73 4.73
CA GLY A 109 -1.05 -27.55 6.18
C GLY A 109 0.27 -27.69 6.94
N ARG A 110 1.12 -28.63 6.53
CA ARG A 110 2.45 -28.84 7.13
C ARG A 110 3.41 -27.68 6.86
N HIS A 111 3.38 -27.09 5.66
CA HIS A 111 4.17 -25.89 5.37
C HIS A 111 3.67 -24.66 6.13
N LEU A 112 2.35 -24.52 6.30
CA LEU A 112 1.78 -23.45 7.14
C LEU A 112 2.21 -23.59 8.60
N ASN A 113 2.29 -24.82 9.12
CA ASN A 113 2.85 -25.07 10.45
C ASN A 113 4.32 -24.66 10.53
N LEU A 114 5.13 -25.00 9.53
CA LEU A 114 6.54 -24.58 9.46
C LEU A 114 6.68 -23.05 9.41
N ALA A 115 5.82 -22.36 8.65
CA ALA A 115 5.79 -20.90 8.61
C ALA A 115 5.47 -20.30 9.99
N SER A 116 4.53 -20.91 10.73
CA SER A 116 4.21 -20.52 12.11
C SER A 116 5.41 -20.69 13.06
N GLU A 117 6.13 -21.80 12.96
CA GLU A 117 7.31 -22.10 13.78
C GLU A 117 8.49 -21.15 13.49
N THR A 118 8.68 -20.77 12.22
CA THR A 118 9.79 -19.93 11.78
C THR A 118 9.49 -18.43 11.85
N GLY A 119 8.21 -18.05 11.88
CA GLY A 119 7.75 -16.66 11.79
C GLY A 119 7.92 -16.04 10.39
N LEU A 120 8.28 -16.85 9.39
CA LEU A 120 8.41 -16.40 7.99
C LEU A 120 7.03 -16.21 7.36
N PRO A 121 6.87 -15.22 6.46
CA PRO A 121 5.66 -15.09 5.66
C PRO A 121 5.55 -16.25 4.67
N VAL A 122 4.35 -16.45 4.13
CA VAL A 122 4.10 -17.49 3.11
C VAL A 122 3.81 -16.92 1.72
N ILE A 123 4.21 -17.65 0.67
CA ILE A 123 3.85 -17.37 -0.73
C ILE A 123 2.92 -18.48 -1.19
N ILE A 124 1.65 -18.13 -1.40
CA ILE A 124 0.55 -19.09 -1.62
C ILE A 124 0.16 -19.13 -3.09
N HIS A 125 0.27 -20.32 -3.66
CA HIS A 125 -0.33 -20.72 -4.93
C HIS A 125 -1.77 -21.17 -4.71
N SER A 126 -2.69 -20.65 -5.51
CA SER A 126 -4.06 -21.15 -5.53
C SER A 126 -4.63 -21.08 -6.93
N ARG A 127 -5.07 -22.22 -7.45
CA ARG A 127 -5.66 -22.30 -8.79
C ARG A 127 -6.84 -23.27 -8.82
N GLU A 128 -8.02 -22.74 -9.11
CA GLU A 128 -9.30 -23.50 -9.09
C GLU A 128 -9.55 -24.18 -7.73
N ALA A 129 -8.98 -23.63 -6.66
CA ALA A 129 -8.97 -24.15 -5.30
C ALA A 129 -9.11 -23.02 -4.25
N GLU A 130 -9.60 -21.85 -4.66
CA GLU A 130 -9.53 -20.60 -3.89
C GLU A 130 -10.28 -20.71 -2.55
N GLU A 131 -11.50 -21.27 -2.55
CA GLU A 131 -12.30 -21.42 -1.33
C GLU A 131 -11.62 -22.32 -0.29
N GLU A 132 -11.11 -23.48 -0.73
CA GLU A 132 -10.44 -24.43 0.17
C GLU A 132 -9.09 -23.91 0.66
N THR A 133 -8.36 -23.18 -0.20
CA THR A 133 -7.11 -22.51 0.18
C THR A 133 -7.36 -21.49 1.30
N ILE A 134 -8.40 -20.65 1.16
CA ILE A 134 -8.79 -19.66 2.18
C ILE A 134 -9.15 -20.35 3.51
N GLU A 135 -9.93 -21.43 3.47
CA GLU A 135 -10.34 -22.12 4.70
C GLU A 135 -9.15 -22.78 5.42
N ILE A 136 -8.20 -23.38 4.69
CA ILE A 136 -6.98 -23.96 5.28
C ILE A 136 -6.11 -22.87 5.91
N VAL A 137 -5.90 -21.75 5.19
CA VAL A 137 -5.12 -20.61 5.69
C VAL A 137 -5.75 -20.04 6.95
N LYS A 138 -7.06 -19.80 6.92
CA LYS A 138 -7.82 -19.31 8.08
C LYS A 138 -7.70 -20.26 9.28
N GLY A 139 -7.79 -21.57 9.04
CA GLY A 139 -7.62 -22.61 10.07
C GLY A 139 -6.22 -22.67 10.67
N SER A 140 -5.18 -22.28 9.91
CA SER A 140 -3.79 -22.25 10.38
C SER A 140 -3.47 -21.07 11.32
N GLY A 141 -4.26 -19.99 11.25
CA GLY A 141 -3.99 -18.75 11.99
C GLY A 141 -2.85 -17.90 11.43
N ILE A 142 -2.22 -18.30 10.32
CA ILE A 142 -1.25 -17.46 9.60
C ILE A 142 -1.97 -16.22 9.06
N ASN A 143 -1.36 -15.06 9.24
CA ASN A 143 -1.89 -13.76 8.83
C ASN A 143 -0.85 -12.88 8.11
N ARG A 144 0.23 -13.50 7.63
CA ARG A 144 1.35 -12.81 6.97
C ARG A 144 1.78 -13.62 5.76
N GLY A 145 1.45 -13.12 4.58
CA GLY A 145 1.82 -13.77 3.33
C GLY A 145 1.23 -13.07 2.13
N VAL A 146 1.38 -13.70 0.98
CA VAL A 146 0.86 -13.22 -0.30
C VAL A 146 0.19 -14.35 -1.06
N PHE A 147 -0.98 -14.08 -1.64
CA PHE A 147 -1.51 -14.90 -2.73
C PHE A 147 -0.86 -14.42 -4.02
N HIS A 148 0.09 -15.21 -4.52
CA HIS A 148 0.80 -14.86 -5.75
C HIS A 148 -0.08 -15.16 -6.98
N CYS A 149 0.27 -14.55 -8.10
CA CYS A 149 -0.38 -14.67 -9.40
C CYS A 149 -1.92 -14.69 -9.29
N PHE A 150 -2.47 -13.74 -8.54
CA PHE A 150 -3.87 -13.81 -8.12
C PHE A 150 -4.83 -13.88 -9.31
N SER A 151 -5.63 -14.95 -9.38
CA SER A 151 -6.61 -15.20 -10.45
C SER A 151 -8.05 -15.33 -9.96
N GLY A 152 -8.29 -15.14 -8.65
CA GLY A 152 -9.62 -15.20 -8.05
C GLY A 152 -10.50 -13.98 -8.37
N ASP A 153 -11.66 -13.91 -7.73
CA ASP A 153 -12.56 -12.76 -7.82
C ASP A 153 -12.37 -11.77 -6.66
N ILE A 154 -13.16 -10.68 -6.67
CA ILE A 154 -13.08 -9.63 -5.64
C ILE A 154 -13.51 -10.13 -4.26
N GLU A 155 -14.36 -11.14 -4.17
CA GLU A 155 -14.79 -11.71 -2.89
C GLU A 155 -13.65 -12.52 -2.27
N THR A 156 -12.98 -13.35 -3.08
CA THR A 156 -11.77 -14.08 -2.65
C THR A 156 -10.65 -13.11 -2.25
N ALA A 157 -10.41 -12.04 -3.03
CA ALA A 157 -9.41 -11.04 -2.68
C ALA A 157 -9.70 -10.40 -1.32
N LYS A 158 -10.95 -10.02 -1.06
CA LYS A 158 -11.38 -9.47 0.24
C LYS A 158 -11.15 -10.45 1.37
N LYS A 159 -11.56 -11.71 1.22
CA LYS A 159 -11.34 -12.76 2.23
C LYS A 159 -9.84 -12.93 2.54
N ALA A 160 -8.99 -12.93 1.53
CA ALA A 160 -7.53 -13.01 1.73
C ALA A 160 -6.99 -11.79 2.49
N MET A 161 -7.39 -10.58 2.11
CA MET A 161 -6.96 -9.34 2.77
C MET A 161 -7.46 -9.24 4.23
N ASP A 162 -8.69 -9.69 4.50
CA ASP A 162 -9.25 -9.77 5.86
C ASP A 162 -8.45 -10.72 6.77
N LEU A 163 -7.79 -11.73 6.18
CA LEU A 163 -6.86 -12.62 6.86
C LEU A 163 -5.44 -12.04 6.98
N GLY A 164 -5.17 -10.84 6.46
CA GLY A 164 -3.86 -10.18 6.52
C GLY A 164 -2.94 -10.44 5.32
N PHE A 165 -3.46 -11.05 4.25
CA PHE A 165 -2.65 -11.38 3.06
C PHE A 165 -2.59 -10.24 2.05
N SER A 166 -1.44 -10.12 1.41
CA SER A 166 -1.29 -9.31 0.21
C SER A 166 -1.76 -10.08 -1.03
N ILE A 167 -2.10 -9.33 -2.08
CA ILE A 167 -2.46 -9.83 -3.40
C ILE A 167 -1.36 -9.41 -4.38
N SER A 168 -0.69 -10.39 -4.99
CA SER A 168 0.31 -10.10 -6.02
C SER A 168 -0.29 -10.18 -7.42
N VAL A 169 0.13 -9.25 -8.27
CA VAL A 169 -0.38 -9.10 -9.63
C VAL A 169 0.75 -9.30 -10.64
N ALA A 170 0.59 -10.33 -11.47
CA ALA A 170 1.53 -10.67 -12.53
C ALA A 170 1.17 -10.02 -13.88
N GLY A 171 1.98 -10.31 -14.90
CA GLY A 171 1.81 -9.81 -16.27
C GLY A 171 0.42 -9.93 -16.92
N PRO A 172 -0.44 -10.93 -16.60
CA PRO A 172 -1.77 -11.04 -17.21
C PRO A 172 -2.68 -9.83 -17.04
N VAL A 173 -2.45 -8.96 -16.04
CA VAL A 173 -3.21 -7.69 -15.88
C VAL A 173 -3.11 -6.79 -17.11
N THR A 174 -2.03 -6.93 -17.89
CA THR A 174 -1.81 -6.20 -19.14
C THR A 174 -2.65 -6.71 -20.31
N PHE A 175 -3.29 -7.87 -20.19
CA PHE A 175 -4.03 -8.49 -21.28
C PHE A 175 -5.42 -7.86 -21.44
N LYS A 176 -5.84 -7.65 -22.69
CA LYS A 176 -7.15 -7.04 -23.01
C LYS A 176 -8.35 -7.81 -22.45
N ASN A 177 -8.21 -9.11 -22.22
CA ASN A 177 -9.27 -9.98 -21.71
C ASN A 177 -9.25 -10.15 -20.19
N ALA A 178 -8.25 -9.64 -19.47
CA ALA A 178 -8.12 -9.78 -18.02
C ALA A 178 -8.97 -8.78 -17.22
N LYS A 179 -10.21 -8.51 -17.68
CA LYS A 179 -11.08 -7.46 -17.11
C LYS A 179 -11.32 -7.62 -15.61
N LYS A 180 -11.59 -8.85 -15.16
CA LYS A 180 -11.81 -9.15 -13.73
C LYS A 180 -10.60 -8.75 -12.87
N LEU A 181 -9.39 -9.11 -13.31
CA LEU A 181 -8.15 -8.75 -12.61
C LEU A 181 -7.93 -7.23 -12.62
N GLN A 182 -8.22 -6.56 -13.73
CA GLN A 182 -8.14 -5.10 -13.83
C GLN A 182 -9.10 -4.40 -12.87
N GLU A 183 -10.37 -4.84 -12.81
CA GLU A 183 -11.38 -4.33 -11.88
C GLU A 183 -10.97 -4.51 -10.41
N ILE A 184 -10.37 -5.65 -10.07
CA ILE A 184 -9.85 -5.94 -8.73
C ILE A 184 -8.68 -5.00 -8.38
N VAL A 185 -7.74 -4.84 -9.31
CA VAL A 185 -6.58 -3.98 -9.13
C VAL A 185 -6.96 -2.50 -8.96
N GLU A 186 -8.05 -2.04 -9.57
CA GLU A 186 -8.55 -0.67 -9.36
C GLU A 186 -9.01 -0.41 -7.92
N VAL A 187 -9.40 -1.45 -7.17
CA VAL A 187 -10.05 -1.29 -5.87
C VAL A 187 -9.31 -1.87 -4.66
N ILE A 188 -8.31 -2.72 -4.87
CA ILE A 188 -7.50 -3.28 -3.77
C ILE A 188 -6.78 -2.15 -3.00
N PRO A 189 -6.80 -2.15 -1.65
CA PRO A 189 -6.03 -1.22 -0.84
C PRO A 189 -4.55 -1.18 -1.20
N ASP A 190 -3.94 0.00 -1.14
CA ASP A 190 -2.54 0.17 -1.54
C ASP A 190 -1.57 -0.69 -0.75
N ASP A 191 -1.81 -0.92 0.54
CA ASP A 191 -0.97 -1.70 1.44
C ASP A 191 -1.11 -3.22 1.28
N CYS A 192 -2.13 -3.68 0.54
CA CYS A 192 -2.33 -5.08 0.19
C CYS A 192 -1.79 -5.44 -1.20
N LEU A 193 -1.36 -4.47 -2.01
CA LEU A 193 -0.92 -4.73 -3.39
C LEU A 193 0.58 -5.07 -3.47
N LEU A 194 0.89 -6.17 -4.16
CA LEU A 194 2.23 -6.54 -4.61
C LEU A 194 2.24 -6.76 -6.12
N VAL A 195 3.44 -6.80 -6.70
CA VAL A 195 3.66 -7.00 -8.13
C VAL A 195 4.76 -8.03 -8.36
N GLU A 196 4.60 -8.80 -9.41
CA GLU A 196 5.55 -9.85 -9.76
C GLU A 196 5.59 -10.10 -11.27
N THR A 197 6.57 -10.89 -11.70
CA THR A 197 6.62 -11.39 -13.07
C THR A 197 6.10 -12.81 -13.22
N ASP A 198 6.32 -13.66 -12.22
CA ASP A 198 6.21 -15.12 -12.37
C ASP A 198 7.11 -15.65 -13.50
N ALA A 199 8.22 -14.95 -13.77
CA ALA A 199 9.12 -15.31 -14.85
C ALA A 199 9.75 -16.70 -14.60
N PRO A 200 9.89 -17.57 -15.62
CA PRO A 200 9.81 -17.27 -17.06
C PRO A 200 8.40 -17.27 -17.70
N PHE A 201 7.35 -17.46 -16.90
CA PHE A 201 5.97 -17.55 -17.36
C PHE A 201 5.30 -16.18 -17.50
N LEU A 202 4.10 -16.15 -18.10
CA LEU A 202 3.17 -15.01 -18.04
C LEU A 202 3.70 -13.64 -18.51
N ALA A 203 4.52 -13.60 -19.57
CA ALA A 203 5.07 -12.35 -20.10
C ALA A 203 3.98 -11.29 -20.39
N PRO A 204 4.10 -10.07 -19.83
CA PRO A 204 3.12 -8.99 -20.01
C PRO A 204 3.11 -8.46 -21.45
N GLU A 205 2.05 -7.81 -21.89
CA GLU A 205 2.08 -6.94 -23.07
C GLU A 205 3.06 -5.77 -22.83
N PRO A 206 3.94 -5.42 -23.78
CA PRO A 206 4.01 -5.83 -25.20
C PRO A 206 4.94 -7.02 -25.47
N ARG A 207 5.32 -7.79 -24.45
CA ARG A 207 6.25 -8.93 -24.52
C ARG A 207 5.55 -10.29 -24.58
N ARG A 208 4.21 -10.29 -24.66
CA ARG A 208 3.40 -11.51 -24.71
C ARG A 208 3.87 -12.47 -25.80
N GLY A 209 3.94 -13.76 -25.47
CA GLY A 209 4.44 -14.82 -26.36
C GLY A 209 5.97 -14.96 -26.39
N LYS A 210 6.71 -14.15 -25.64
CA LYS A 210 8.15 -14.34 -25.38
C LYS A 210 8.36 -14.97 -24.00
N ARG A 211 9.55 -15.53 -23.75
CA ARG A 211 9.98 -15.91 -22.39
C ARG A 211 9.97 -14.65 -21.52
N ASN A 212 9.32 -14.71 -20.36
CA ASN A 212 9.28 -13.59 -19.42
C ASN A 212 10.64 -13.44 -18.72
N GLU A 213 10.90 -12.26 -18.17
CA GLU A 213 12.07 -11.97 -17.33
C GLU A 213 11.74 -10.85 -16.34
N PRO A 214 12.42 -10.76 -15.18
CA PRO A 214 12.12 -9.76 -14.14
C PRO A 214 12.11 -8.30 -14.64
N ALA A 215 12.93 -8.00 -15.65
CA ALA A 215 12.97 -6.68 -16.27
C ALA A 215 11.63 -6.26 -16.90
N PHE A 216 10.73 -7.20 -17.20
CA PHE A 216 9.42 -6.91 -17.76
C PHE A 216 8.38 -6.47 -16.73
N LEU A 217 8.69 -6.53 -15.42
CA LEU A 217 7.83 -6.02 -14.34
C LEU A 217 7.41 -4.56 -14.56
N VAL A 218 8.28 -3.77 -15.20
CA VAL A 218 8.01 -2.37 -15.59
C VAL A 218 6.73 -2.22 -16.40
N HIS A 219 6.33 -3.24 -17.17
CA HIS A 219 5.11 -3.23 -17.98
C HIS A 219 3.87 -3.49 -17.13
N THR A 220 3.96 -4.44 -16.19
CA THR A 220 2.91 -4.73 -15.20
C THR A 220 2.61 -3.49 -14.36
N VAL A 221 3.65 -2.87 -13.78
CA VAL A 221 3.52 -1.66 -12.95
C VAL A 221 2.92 -0.50 -13.73
N ARG A 222 3.37 -0.24 -14.97
CA ARG A 222 2.78 0.81 -15.80
C ARG A 222 1.28 0.58 -16.05
N LYS A 223 0.86 -0.65 -16.32
CA LYS A 223 -0.56 -0.92 -16.56
C LYS A 223 -1.39 -0.72 -15.30
N ILE A 224 -0.92 -1.21 -14.16
CA ILE A 224 -1.62 -1.02 -12.89
C ILE A 224 -1.73 0.47 -12.55
N ALA A 225 -0.67 1.24 -12.77
CA ALA A 225 -0.66 2.69 -12.53
C ALA A 225 -1.67 3.42 -13.41
N GLU A 226 -1.76 3.05 -14.70
CA GLU A 226 -2.79 3.55 -15.63
C GLU A 226 -4.20 3.28 -15.11
N LEU A 227 -4.50 2.04 -14.70
CA LEU A 227 -5.81 1.65 -14.18
C LEU A 227 -6.19 2.42 -12.90
N ARG A 228 -5.21 2.67 -12.03
CA ARG A 228 -5.41 3.42 -10.77
C ARG A 228 -5.37 4.93 -10.95
N GLY A 229 -5.01 5.44 -12.13
CA GLY A 229 -4.85 6.88 -12.36
C GLY A 229 -3.72 7.51 -11.53
N VAL A 230 -2.66 6.75 -11.26
CA VAL A 230 -1.46 7.21 -10.52
C VAL A 230 -0.22 7.13 -11.40
N THR A 231 0.90 7.70 -10.94
CA THR A 231 2.18 7.59 -11.64
C THR A 231 2.78 6.19 -11.45
N PRO A 232 3.52 5.63 -12.44
CA PRO A 232 4.28 4.40 -12.26
C PRO A 232 5.25 4.47 -11.08
N GLU A 233 5.84 5.64 -10.82
CA GLU A 233 6.76 5.89 -9.71
C GLU A 233 6.06 5.76 -8.35
N ASP A 234 4.86 6.32 -8.21
CA ASP A 234 4.06 6.19 -6.99
C ASP A 234 3.69 4.72 -6.71
N LEU A 235 3.24 4.01 -7.75
CA LEU A 235 2.90 2.60 -7.62
C LEU A 235 4.12 1.73 -7.29
N ALA A 236 5.24 1.97 -7.97
CA ALA A 236 6.50 1.30 -7.72
C ALA A 236 6.94 1.47 -6.27
N ARG A 237 6.86 2.69 -5.74
CA ARG A 237 7.24 3.00 -4.35
C ARG A 237 6.29 2.33 -3.34
N VAL A 238 4.97 2.35 -3.57
CA VAL A 238 3.98 1.65 -2.72
C VAL A 238 4.28 0.15 -2.64
N THR A 239 4.34 -0.51 -3.80
CA THR A 239 4.53 -1.96 -3.89
C THR A 239 5.89 -2.41 -3.35
N THR A 240 6.92 -1.59 -3.55
CA THR A 240 8.25 -1.81 -2.96
C THR A 240 8.20 -1.79 -1.43
N VAL A 241 7.56 -0.78 -0.82
CA VAL A 241 7.43 -0.71 0.64
C VAL A 241 6.64 -1.90 1.19
N ASN A 242 5.58 -2.31 0.51
CA ASN A 242 4.79 -3.48 0.91
C ASN A 242 5.64 -4.76 0.87
N ALA A 243 6.40 -4.98 -0.21
CA ALA A 243 7.29 -6.14 -0.33
C ALA A 243 8.36 -6.15 0.76
N LYS A 244 9.02 -5.01 1.00
CA LYS A 244 10.01 -4.87 2.08
C LYS A 244 9.42 -5.17 3.46
N ARG A 245 8.21 -4.68 3.76
CA ARG A 245 7.50 -4.96 5.01
C ARG A 245 7.10 -6.43 5.12
N LEU A 246 6.56 -7.02 4.06
CA LEU A 246 6.10 -8.40 4.06
C LEU A 246 7.27 -9.37 4.22
N PHE A 247 8.35 -9.20 3.46
CA PHE A 247 9.47 -10.14 3.42
C PHE A 247 10.65 -9.75 4.31
N ASN A 248 10.59 -8.60 4.97
CA ASN A 248 11.69 -8.07 5.79
C ASN A 248 13.02 -7.96 5.02
N ILE A 249 12.95 -7.38 3.82
CA ILE A 249 14.09 -7.22 2.91
C ILE A 249 14.42 -5.76 2.65
N GLY A 250 15.68 -5.50 2.32
CA GLY A 250 16.20 -4.15 2.06
C GLY A 250 16.04 -3.19 3.25
N GLU A 251 16.21 -1.90 2.98
CA GLU A 251 16.04 -0.85 3.98
C GLU A 251 14.72 -0.11 3.76
N LEU A 252 13.98 0.08 4.87
CA LEU A 252 12.85 1.00 4.97
C LEU A 252 13.32 2.29 5.64
N SER A 253 12.73 3.43 5.25
CA SER A 253 13.04 4.71 5.90
C SER A 253 12.74 4.63 7.40
N SER A 254 13.77 4.83 8.21
CA SER A 254 13.67 4.85 9.68
C SER A 254 13.10 6.15 10.24
N GLY A 255 13.02 7.20 9.41
CA GLY A 255 12.47 8.51 9.78
C GLY A 255 11.18 8.84 9.03
N GLY A 256 10.24 9.47 9.73
CA GLY A 256 9.06 10.06 9.11
C GLY A 256 9.43 11.21 8.18
N GLU A 257 8.84 11.23 7.00
CA GLU A 257 9.03 12.27 5.99
C GLU A 257 8.30 13.56 6.39
N ILE A 258 9.04 14.67 6.39
CA ILE A 258 8.50 16.02 6.63
C ILE A 258 7.71 16.50 5.40
N ALA A 259 8.25 16.22 4.21
CA ALA A 259 7.61 16.52 2.94
C ALA A 259 7.69 15.30 2.02
N TYR A 260 6.58 14.97 1.36
CA TYR A 260 6.46 13.79 0.50
C TYR A 260 5.64 14.12 -0.75
N LYS A 261 5.96 13.50 -1.88
CA LYS A 261 5.36 13.81 -3.18
C LYS A 261 4.36 12.73 -3.58
N ILE A 262 3.16 13.15 -4.00
CA ILE A 262 2.16 12.26 -4.62
C ILE A 262 1.68 12.95 -5.89
N GLY A 263 1.84 12.30 -7.05
CA GLY A 263 1.63 12.97 -8.34
C GLY A 263 2.48 14.23 -8.44
N ASP A 264 1.90 15.36 -8.84
CA ASP A 264 2.62 16.64 -8.97
C ASP A 264 2.52 17.57 -7.75
N ASN A 265 1.94 17.08 -6.65
CA ASN A 265 1.74 17.84 -5.42
C ASN A 265 2.78 17.46 -4.37
N LEU A 266 3.20 18.43 -3.55
CA LEU A 266 4.02 18.20 -2.36
C LEU A 266 3.14 18.25 -1.11
N TYR A 267 3.22 17.24 -0.26
CA TYR A 267 2.46 17.14 0.99
C TYR A 267 3.39 17.39 2.17
N LEU A 268 2.92 18.16 3.16
CA LEU A 268 3.66 18.54 4.35
C LEU A 268 3.08 17.87 5.60
N ASN A 269 3.91 17.03 6.22
CA ASN A 269 3.63 16.37 7.46
C ASN A 269 4.36 17.08 8.60
N ILE A 270 3.62 17.94 9.31
CA ILE A 270 4.20 18.86 10.31
C ILE A 270 3.91 18.47 11.76
N THR A 271 3.05 17.48 12.00
CA THR A 271 2.71 17.02 13.35
C THR A 271 2.09 15.63 13.34
N ASN A 272 2.36 14.86 14.40
CA ASN A 272 1.66 13.60 14.69
C ASN A 272 0.38 13.82 15.54
N ARG A 273 0.17 15.05 16.04
CA ARG A 273 -0.93 15.36 16.97
C ARG A 273 -2.19 15.68 16.19
N CYS A 274 -3.33 15.20 16.67
CA CYS A 274 -4.63 15.50 16.07
C CYS A 274 -5.67 15.56 17.17
N THR A 275 -6.64 16.46 17.01
CA THR A 275 -7.76 16.64 17.94
C THR A 275 -8.89 15.64 17.71
N ASN A 276 -8.80 14.82 16.66
CA ASN A 276 -9.68 13.68 16.42
C ASN A 276 -8.95 12.34 16.64
N ARG A 277 -9.73 11.34 17.05
CA ARG A 277 -9.34 9.92 17.09
C ARG A 277 -10.27 9.10 16.20
N CYS A 278 -10.32 9.46 14.91
CA CYS A 278 -11.26 8.84 13.97
C CYS A 278 -11.06 7.32 13.86
N SER A 279 -12.16 6.57 13.78
CA SER A 279 -12.15 5.12 13.60
C SER A 279 -11.49 4.65 12.31
N PHE A 280 -11.46 5.51 11.29
CA PHE A 280 -10.84 5.24 9.98
C PHE A 280 -9.44 5.84 9.84
N CYS A 281 -8.87 6.42 10.89
CA CYS A 281 -7.61 7.14 10.75
C CYS A 281 -6.45 6.15 10.58
N VAL A 282 -5.78 6.23 9.42
CA VAL A 282 -4.61 5.40 9.08
C VAL A 282 -3.54 5.37 10.17
N LYS A 283 -3.47 6.43 11.00
CA LYS A 283 -2.49 6.55 12.07
C LYS A 283 -2.54 5.51 13.18
N PHE A 284 -3.63 4.75 13.24
CA PHE A 284 -3.82 3.67 14.20
C PHE A 284 -3.54 2.29 13.59
N HIS A 285 -3.26 2.22 12.29
CA HIS A 285 -3.10 0.97 11.53
C HIS A 285 -1.70 0.86 10.91
N THR A 286 -1.16 1.96 10.39
CA THR A 286 0.18 1.97 9.79
C THR A 286 0.83 3.35 9.86
N ASP A 287 2.16 3.37 9.85
CA ASP A 287 2.95 4.59 9.70
C ASP A 287 3.08 5.03 8.24
N TYR A 288 2.67 4.19 7.27
CA TYR A 288 2.88 4.45 5.85
C TYR A 288 1.60 4.92 5.16
N VAL A 289 1.68 6.00 4.39
CA VAL A 289 0.62 6.45 3.49
C VAL A 289 1.18 6.57 2.10
N LYS A 290 0.56 5.87 1.15
CA LYS A 290 1.06 5.78 -0.23
C LYS A 290 2.57 5.53 -0.17
N GLY A 291 3.08 4.51 0.52
CA GLY A 291 4.51 4.17 0.61
C GLY A 291 5.47 5.22 1.20
N HIS A 292 4.97 6.30 1.83
CA HIS A 292 5.77 7.25 2.58
C HIS A 292 5.58 7.04 4.07
N ASN A 293 6.67 6.96 4.84
CA ASN A 293 6.57 6.88 6.30
C ASN A 293 6.20 8.27 6.85
N LEU A 294 5.01 8.41 7.44
CA LEU A 294 4.51 9.67 7.98
C LEU A 294 4.68 9.78 9.50
N LYS A 295 5.25 8.78 10.18
CA LYS A 295 5.45 8.86 11.63
C LYS A 295 6.69 9.67 11.96
N LEU A 296 6.49 10.94 12.29
CA LEU A 296 7.60 11.82 12.65
C LEU A 296 8.22 11.39 13.99
N SER A 297 9.54 11.45 14.11
CA SER A 297 10.24 11.24 15.39
C SER A 297 10.07 12.44 16.34
N ALA A 298 9.98 13.65 15.78
CA ALA A 298 9.70 14.90 16.48
C ALA A 298 8.96 15.88 15.56
N GLU A 299 8.34 16.93 16.11
CA GLU A 299 7.72 17.96 15.28
C GLU A 299 8.81 18.82 14.60
N PRO A 300 8.82 18.92 13.25
CA PRO A 300 9.87 19.62 12.54
C PRO A 300 9.81 21.14 12.76
N THR A 301 10.95 21.80 12.83
CA THR A 301 11.04 23.27 12.85
C THR A 301 10.59 23.90 11.54
N GLU A 302 10.31 25.20 11.53
CA GLU A 302 9.94 25.92 10.30
C GLU A 302 11.05 25.86 9.24
N GLU A 303 12.32 25.94 9.66
CA GLU A 303 13.48 25.84 8.77
C GLU A 303 13.60 24.46 8.12
N GLU A 304 13.41 23.39 8.89
CA GLU A 304 13.42 22.02 8.37
C GLU A 304 12.29 21.80 7.35
N VAL A 305 11.09 22.36 7.59
CA VAL A 305 9.99 22.27 6.62
C VAL A 305 10.31 23.06 5.35
N ARG A 306 10.88 24.27 5.44
CA ARG A 306 11.32 25.04 4.25
C ARG A 306 12.37 24.29 3.45
N HIS A 307 13.35 23.70 4.14
CA HIS A 307 14.37 22.89 3.50
C HIS A 307 13.78 21.67 2.78
N ALA A 308 12.82 20.99 3.42
CA ALA A 308 12.12 19.85 2.82
C ALA A 308 11.25 20.24 1.61
N ILE A 309 10.70 21.46 1.58
CA ILE A 309 9.96 21.98 0.40
C ILE A 309 10.91 22.24 -0.78
N GLY A 310 12.05 22.88 -0.53
CA GLY A 310 12.95 23.33 -1.58
C GLY A 310 12.32 24.48 -2.37
N ASP A 311 12.14 24.30 -3.69
CA ASP A 311 11.50 25.28 -4.57
C ASP A 311 10.00 24.96 -4.73
N PRO A 312 9.09 25.75 -4.12
CA PRO A 312 7.67 25.47 -4.14
C PRO A 312 7.03 25.67 -5.52
N SER A 313 7.65 26.43 -6.43
CA SER A 313 7.12 26.68 -7.78
C SER A 313 7.14 25.45 -8.69
N ARG A 314 7.87 24.40 -8.29
CA ARG A 314 7.99 23.13 -9.03
C ARG A 314 6.79 22.20 -8.85
N TYR A 315 5.91 22.48 -7.90
CA TYR A 315 4.76 21.65 -7.58
C TYR A 315 3.49 22.33 -8.05
N HIS A 316 2.48 21.53 -8.40
CA HIS A 316 1.16 22.07 -8.71
C HIS A 316 0.54 22.75 -7.47
N GLU A 317 0.70 22.14 -6.30
CA GLU A 317 0.43 22.77 -5.00
C GLU A 317 1.27 22.14 -3.88
N VAL A 318 1.45 22.91 -2.81
CA VAL A 318 1.99 22.46 -1.53
C VAL A 318 0.84 22.33 -0.53
N VAL A 319 0.67 21.13 0.01
CA VAL A 319 -0.50 20.72 0.78
C VAL A 319 -0.12 20.46 2.22
N PHE A 320 -0.64 21.24 3.17
CA PHE A 320 -0.57 20.91 4.59
C PHE A 320 -1.51 19.74 4.87
N CYS A 321 -0.93 18.54 4.90
CA CYS A 321 -1.65 17.28 5.04
C CYS A 321 -0.64 16.21 5.47
N GLY A 322 -0.92 15.53 6.57
CA GLY A 322 -0.04 14.51 7.13
C GLY A 322 -0.76 13.66 8.15
N TYR A 323 -0.02 13.12 9.11
CA TYR A 323 -0.52 12.18 10.10
C TYR A 323 -1.42 12.84 11.16
N GLY A 324 -1.23 14.14 11.40
CA GLY A 324 -1.94 14.92 12.41
C GLY A 324 -2.80 16.06 11.83
N GLU A 325 -3.41 16.83 12.74
CA GLU A 325 -4.18 18.03 12.42
C GLU A 325 -3.23 19.23 12.26
N PRO A 326 -3.07 19.80 11.05
CA PRO A 326 -2.12 20.88 10.82
C PRO A 326 -2.35 22.09 11.72
N PHE A 327 -3.61 22.45 12.02
CA PHE A 327 -3.91 23.63 12.83
C PHE A 327 -3.41 23.54 14.27
N VAL A 328 -2.98 22.37 14.77
CA VAL A 328 -2.24 22.27 16.04
C VAL A 328 -0.96 23.13 16.01
N ARG A 329 -0.40 23.37 14.83
CA ARG A 329 0.80 24.18 14.60
C ARG A 329 0.51 25.44 13.78
N PHE A 330 -0.59 26.12 14.06
CA PHE A 330 -1.07 27.25 13.26
C PHE A 330 -0.03 28.32 12.88
N ASP A 331 0.87 28.70 13.79
CA ASP A 331 1.89 29.71 13.47
C ASP A 331 2.86 29.24 12.37
N ILE A 332 3.19 27.94 12.32
CA ILE A 332 4.02 27.37 11.24
C ILE A 332 3.28 27.43 9.90
N ILE A 333 1.97 27.12 9.90
CA ILE A 333 1.14 27.18 8.69
C ILE A 333 1.14 28.60 8.15
N LYS A 334 0.85 29.58 9.01
CA LYS A 334 0.75 30.98 8.61
C LYS A 334 2.06 31.48 7.99
N ASN A 335 3.19 31.20 8.63
CA ASN A 335 4.49 31.66 8.16
C ASN A 335 4.91 30.95 6.87
N LEU A 336 4.74 29.62 6.80
CA LEU A 336 5.10 28.83 5.63
C LEU A 336 4.20 29.10 4.44
N ALA A 337 2.88 29.26 4.64
CA ALA A 337 1.94 29.56 3.57
C ALA A 337 2.35 30.86 2.86
N ARG A 338 2.62 31.92 3.63
CA ARG A 338 3.14 33.18 3.08
C ARG A 338 4.45 32.98 2.32
N TRP A 339 5.42 32.28 2.93
CA TRP A 339 6.70 32.01 2.29
C TRP A 339 6.53 31.23 0.97
N ILE A 340 5.66 30.23 0.92
CA ILE A 340 5.35 29.46 -0.29
C ILE A 340 4.78 30.39 -1.38
N LYS A 341 3.84 31.27 -1.04
CA LYS A 341 3.25 32.24 -1.98
C LYS A 341 4.29 33.22 -2.51
N ASP A 342 5.14 33.75 -1.64
CA ASP A 342 6.22 34.67 -2.00
C ASP A 342 7.24 34.03 -2.97
N HIS A 343 7.31 32.69 -2.99
CA HIS A 343 8.18 31.90 -3.87
C HIS A 343 7.41 31.22 -5.03
N GLY A 344 6.21 31.73 -5.36
CA GLY A 344 5.46 31.32 -6.54
C GLY A 344 4.72 29.97 -6.42
N GLY A 345 4.59 29.42 -5.21
CA GLY A 345 3.81 28.21 -4.97
C GLY A 345 2.33 28.47 -4.73
N HIS A 346 1.56 27.39 -4.73
CA HIS A 346 0.15 27.36 -4.34
C HIS A 346 -0.02 26.58 -3.04
N VAL A 347 -0.91 27.04 -2.17
CA VAL A 347 -1.09 26.47 -0.83
C VAL A 347 -2.49 25.90 -0.65
N ARG A 348 -2.54 24.62 -0.26
CA ARG A 348 -3.77 23.98 0.22
C ARG A 348 -3.60 23.48 1.65
N ILE A 349 -4.65 23.58 2.46
CA ILE A 349 -4.68 23.00 3.81
C ILE A 349 -5.79 21.95 3.90
N ASN A 350 -5.42 20.74 4.30
CA ASN A 350 -6.39 19.71 4.71
C ASN A 350 -6.50 19.72 6.23
N THR A 351 -7.72 19.81 6.76
CA THR A 351 -7.95 19.97 8.20
C THR A 351 -9.24 19.28 8.62
N ASN A 352 -9.32 18.90 9.89
CA ASN A 352 -10.56 18.51 10.55
C ASN A 352 -11.43 19.71 10.97
N GLY A 353 -11.02 20.95 10.68
CA GLY A 353 -11.82 22.15 10.93
C GLY A 353 -11.76 22.67 12.37
N HIS A 354 -10.92 22.11 13.24
CA HIS A 354 -10.84 22.51 14.65
C HIS A 354 -9.94 23.72 14.91
N GLY A 355 -9.49 24.45 13.88
CA GLY A 355 -8.50 25.53 14.04
C GLY A 355 -8.91 26.61 15.03
N ASN A 356 -10.18 27.05 14.98
CA ASN A 356 -10.69 28.06 15.91
C ASN A 356 -10.84 27.52 17.34
N LEU A 357 -11.24 26.25 17.50
CA LEU A 357 -11.32 25.56 18.79
C LEU A 357 -9.94 25.44 19.45
N ILE A 358 -8.90 25.13 18.68
CA ILE A 358 -7.54 24.96 19.18
C ILE A 358 -6.97 26.29 19.69
N HIS A 359 -7.19 27.39 18.95
CA HIS A 359 -6.53 28.68 19.21
C HIS A 359 -7.42 29.74 19.88
N ASN A 360 -8.70 29.43 20.09
CA ASN A 360 -9.70 30.34 20.62
C ASN A 360 -9.73 31.71 19.88
N ARG A 361 -9.56 31.69 18.56
CA ARG A 361 -9.56 32.87 17.67
C ARG A 361 -9.93 32.47 16.24
N ASN A 362 -10.31 33.44 15.41
CA ASN A 362 -10.54 33.21 13.99
C ASN A 362 -9.21 33.01 13.25
N THR A 363 -8.86 31.74 13.04
CA THR A 363 -7.61 31.32 12.39
C THR A 363 -7.65 31.52 10.87
N ILE A 364 -8.81 31.33 10.24
CA ILE A 364 -9.01 31.50 8.80
C ILE A 364 -8.73 32.93 8.34
N LEU A 365 -9.22 33.93 9.08
CA LEU A 365 -9.02 35.34 8.71
C LEU A 365 -7.53 35.69 8.61
N ALA A 366 -6.70 35.09 9.47
CA ALA A 366 -5.26 35.31 9.48
C ALA A 366 -4.50 34.59 8.35
N LEU A 367 -5.16 33.73 7.58
CA LEU A 367 -4.64 33.03 6.39
C LEU A 367 -5.09 33.67 5.07
N LYS A 368 -5.93 34.70 5.13
CA LYS A 368 -6.47 35.39 3.95
C LYS A 368 -5.32 35.95 3.09
N GLY A 369 -5.28 35.56 1.82
CA GLY A 369 -4.27 35.97 0.85
C GLY A 369 -3.03 35.07 0.79
N ASP A 370 -2.78 34.29 1.84
CA ASP A 370 -1.64 33.38 1.93
C ASP A 370 -2.03 31.91 1.58
N VAL A 371 -3.33 31.58 1.53
CA VAL A 371 -3.85 30.23 1.26
C VAL A 371 -4.84 30.24 0.09
N ASP A 372 -4.63 29.35 -0.88
CA ASP A 372 -5.45 29.23 -2.09
C ASP A 372 -6.65 28.30 -1.90
N ALA A 373 -6.47 27.21 -1.15
CA ALA A 373 -7.50 26.21 -0.93
C ALA A 373 -7.55 25.64 0.50
N VAL A 374 -8.75 25.31 0.97
CA VAL A 374 -8.97 24.56 2.21
C VAL A 374 -9.92 23.38 1.96
N SER A 375 -9.52 22.20 2.41
CA SER A 375 -10.31 20.98 2.38
C SER A 375 -10.62 20.55 3.81
N VAL A 376 -11.90 20.64 4.21
CA VAL A 376 -12.33 20.36 5.58
C VAL A 376 -12.99 18.98 5.67
N SER A 377 -12.52 18.14 6.59
CA SER A 377 -13.11 16.84 6.85
C SER A 377 -14.41 17.01 7.65
N LEU A 378 -15.55 16.97 6.96
CA LEU A 378 -16.88 17.00 7.56
C LEU A 378 -17.21 15.64 8.20
N ASP A 379 -16.91 14.56 7.48
CA ASP A 379 -16.96 13.13 7.88
C ASP A 379 -18.29 12.58 8.47
N ALA A 380 -19.28 13.43 8.77
CA ALA A 380 -20.57 13.04 9.33
C ALA A 380 -21.70 14.01 8.91
N HIS A 381 -22.95 13.58 9.09
CA HIS A 381 -24.14 14.38 8.79
C HIS A 381 -24.79 15.00 10.04
N ASP A 382 -24.38 14.58 11.24
CA ASP A 382 -24.82 15.12 12.53
C ASP A 382 -23.74 14.96 13.61
N GLU A 383 -23.96 15.60 14.77
CA GLU A 383 -23.02 15.59 15.90
C GLU A 383 -22.87 14.18 16.48
N GLU A 384 -23.95 13.40 16.60
CA GLU A 384 -23.90 12.03 17.16
C GLU A 384 -22.98 11.12 16.32
N THR A 385 -23.14 11.15 15.00
CA THR A 385 -22.32 10.41 14.06
C THR A 385 -20.87 10.91 14.09
N TYR A 386 -20.66 12.23 14.15
CA TYR A 386 -19.32 12.81 14.23
C TYR A 386 -18.61 12.40 15.53
N GLU A 387 -19.27 12.45 16.68
CA GLU A 387 -18.70 12.02 17.97
C GLU A 387 -18.35 10.53 17.96
N ARG A 388 -19.23 9.70 17.41
CA ARG A 388 -19.02 8.25 17.30
C ARG A 388 -17.81 7.91 16.43
N ILE A 389 -17.72 8.54 15.26
CA ILE A 389 -16.72 8.22 14.23
C ILE A 389 -15.39 8.93 14.50
N CYS A 390 -15.43 10.26 14.66
CA CYS A 390 -14.24 11.12 14.75
C CYS A 390 -13.68 11.24 16.16
N LYS A 391 -14.51 11.01 17.20
CA LYS A 391 -14.14 11.08 18.62
C LYS A 391 -13.32 12.34 18.94
N PRO A 392 -13.91 13.53 18.77
CA PRO A 392 -13.22 14.80 18.93
C PRO A 392 -12.81 15.04 20.39
N ALA A 393 -11.72 15.76 20.59
CA ALA A 393 -11.24 16.18 21.91
C ALA A 393 -12.04 17.34 22.53
N PHE A 394 -12.95 17.95 21.75
CA PHE A 394 -13.73 19.12 22.15
C PHE A 394 -15.23 18.81 22.11
N PRO A 395 -16.04 19.38 23.02
CA PRO A 395 -17.49 19.34 22.90
C PRO A 395 -17.98 20.24 21.75
N ASN A 396 -19.13 19.91 21.16
CA ASN A 396 -19.76 20.65 20.04
C ASN A 396 -18.84 20.79 18.81
N ALA A 397 -17.95 19.83 18.60
CA ALA A 397 -16.92 19.92 17.57
C ALA A 397 -17.54 19.96 16.17
N PHE A 398 -18.61 19.19 15.92
CA PHE A 398 -19.26 19.16 14.60
C PHE A 398 -19.88 20.51 14.24
N SER A 399 -20.56 21.17 15.17
CA SER A 399 -21.05 22.55 14.99
C SER A 399 -19.93 23.52 14.61
N GLU A 400 -18.76 23.40 15.26
CA GLU A 400 -17.60 24.23 14.96
C GLU A 400 -16.98 23.90 13.60
N VAL A 401 -16.99 22.65 13.14
CA VAL A 401 -16.58 22.30 11.77
C VAL A 401 -17.45 23.01 10.75
N ILE A 402 -18.77 23.01 10.92
CA ILE A 402 -19.70 23.73 10.05
C ILE A 402 -19.43 25.24 10.09
N SER A 403 -19.20 25.80 11.27
CA SER A 403 -18.84 27.21 11.46
C SER A 403 -17.53 27.56 10.75
N PHE A 404 -16.53 26.69 10.87
CA PHE A 404 -15.22 26.83 10.24
C PHE A 404 -15.32 26.82 8.71
N ILE A 405 -16.09 25.91 8.12
CA ILE A 405 -16.34 25.86 6.67
C ILE A 405 -17.00 27.15 6.20
N ARG A 406 -18.02 27.61 6.93
CA ARG A 406 -18.74 28.87 6.62
C ARG A 406 -17.80 30.07 6.65
N GLU A 407 -16.88 30.12 7.60
CA GLU A 407 -15.90 31.19 7.73
C GLU A 407 -14.83 31.11 6.64
N ALA A 408 -14.31 29.90 6.35
CA ALA A 408 -13.36 29.65 5.27
C ALA A 408 -13.88 30.19 3.93
N LYS A 409 -15.16 29.95 3.61
CA LYS A 409 -15.79 30.40 2.36
C LYS A 409 -15.75 31.93 2.16
N LYS A 410 -15.70 32.71 3.24
CA LYS A 410 -15.63 34.18 3.17
C LYS A 410 -14.24 34.71 2.80
N HIS A 411 -13.20 33.90 2.99
CA HIS A 411 -11.81 34.38 3.03
C HIS A 411 -10.86 33.59 2.14
N ILE A 412 -11.15 32.32 1.85
CA ILE A 412 -10.32 31.43 1.05
C ILE A 412 -10.96 31.24 -0.34
N PRO A 413 -10.19 31.35 -1.43
CA PRO A 413 -10.73 31.24 -2.80
C PRO A 413 -11.44 29.92 -3.07
N HIS A 414 -10.87 28.81 -2.63
CA HIS A 414 -11.42 27.47 -2.85
C HIS A 414 -11.64 26.75 -1.52
N VAL A 415 -12.89 26.42 -1.22
CA VAL A 415 -13.24 25.64 -0.03
C VAL A 415 -14.02 24.42 -0.46
N GLN A 416 -13.64 23.25 0.02
CA GLN A 416 -14.40 22.02 -0.14
C GLN A 416 -14.56 21.32 1.21
N ALA A 417 -15.62 20.54 1.33
CA ALA A 417 -15.78 19.59 2.41
C ALA A 417 -15.51 18.17 1.90
N THR A 418 -15.02 17.30 2.78
CA THR A 418 -14.80 15.89 2.47
C THR A 418 -15.50 14.98 3.47
N VAL A 419 -15.93 13.81 2.99
CA VAL A 419 -16.53 12.77 3.81
C VAL A 419 -15.93 11.42 3.43
N VAL A 420 -15.65 10.56 4.39
CA VAL A 420 -15.34 9.15 4.13
C VAL A 420 -16.65 8.38 4.06
N ALA A 421 -16.89 7.70 2.93
CA ALA A 421 -18.01 6.79 2.76
C ALA A 421 -17.78 5.56 3.64
N MET A 422 -18.62 5.39 4.66
CA MET A 422 -18.57 4.28 5.59
C MET A 422 -19.94 4.06 6.25
N ASP A 423 -20.09 2.91 6.90
CA ASP A 423 -21.35 2.53 7.53
C ASP A 423 -21.80 3.52 8.60
N GLY A 424 -23.07 3.92 8.48
CA GLY A 424 -23.71 4.89 9.36
C GLY A 424 -23.41 6.36 9.01
N VAL A 425 -22.79 6.65 7.87
CA VAL A 425 -22.68 8.02 7.34
C VAL A 425 -23.68 8.21 6.19
N ASP A 426 -24.66 9.09 6.37
CA ASP A 426 -25.58 9.50 5.31
C ASP A 426 -24.91 10.53 4.39
N LEU A 427 -24.49 10.06 3.20
CA LEU A 427 -23.81 10.89 2.20
C LEU A 427 -24.72 11.96 1.59
N ASP A 428 -26.02 11.70 1.47
CA ASP A 428 -26.98 12.66 0.93
C ASP A 428 -27.26 13.77 1.95
N ALA A 429 -27.35 13.43 3.23
CA ALA A 429 -27.43 14.41 4.31
C ALA A 429 -26.15 15.25 4.42
N CYS A 430 -24.97 14.63 4.31
CA CYS A 430 -23.70 15.38 4.21
C CYS A 430 -23.72 16.37 3.03
N ARG A 431 -24.23 15.93 1.87
CA ARG A 431 -24.34 16.77 0.67
C ARG A 431 -25.27 17.96 0.88
N LYS A 432 -26.41 17.76 1.55
CA LYS A 432 -27.33 18.86 1.90
C LYS A 432 -26.63 19.93 2.75
N ILE A 433 -25.87 19.52 3.77
CA ILE A 433 -25.10 20.46 4.62
C ILE A 433 -24.13 21.28 3.76
N THR A 434 -23.39 20.62 2.86
CA THR A 434 -22.42 21.33 2.01
C THR A 434 -23.08 22.23 0.97
N ASP A 435 -24.24 21.83 0.44
CA ASP A 435 -25.02 22.63 -0.50
C ASP A 435 -25.57 23.90 0.16
N GLU A 436 -26.05 23.80 1.41
CA GLU A 436 -26.48 24.95 2.23
C GLU A 436 -25.31 25.89 2.56
N LEU A 437 -24.14 25.33 2.82
CA LEU A 437 -22.90 26.11 2.97
C LEU A 437 -22.39 26.63 1.61
N GLY A 438 -22.89 26.12 0.50
CA GLY A 438 -22.48 26.38 -0.87
C GLY A 438 -21.00 26.09 -1.12
N VAL A 439 -20.54 24.92 -0.68
CA VAL A 439 -19.20 24.37 -0.96
C VAL A 439 -19.36 22.96 -1.55
N PRO A 440 -18.48 22.51 -2.46
CA PRO A 440 -18.52 21.15 -2.99
C PRO A 440 -18.20 20.10 -1.90
N LEU A 441 -18.87 18.95 -1.99
CA LEU A 441 -18.56 17.74 -1.23
C LEU A 441 -17.77 16.74 -2.07
N LYS A 442 -16.58 16.37 -1.59
CA LYS A 442 -15.78 15.26 -2.12
C LYS A 442 -15.97 14.02 -1.24
N VAL A 443 -16.50 12.95 -1.82
CA VAL A 443 -16.62 11.65 -1.15
C VAL A 443 -15.33 10.86 -1.35
N ARG A 444 -14.75 10.40 -0.25
CA ARG A 444 -13.60 9.48 -0.21
C ARG A 444 -14.12 8.08 0.07
N LYS A 445 -13.59 7.07 -0.61
CA LYS A 445 -13.91 5.67 -0.28
C LYS A 445 -12.94 5.20 0.80
N LEU A 446 -13.48 4.59 1.87
CA LEU A 446 -12.67 3.91 2.88
C LEU A 446 -11.77 2.86 2.18
N ASP A 447 -10.53 2.74 2.62
CA ASP A 447 -9.50 1.80 2.12
C ASP A 447 -9.07 1.95 0.65
N LEU A 448 -9.71 2.83 -0.11
CA LEU A 448 -9.40 3.08 -1.52
C LEU A 448 -8.48 4.29 -1.72
N VAL A 449 -8.24 5.10 -0.69
CA VAL A 449 -7.25 6.20 -0.77
C VAL A 449 -6.89 6.76 0.60
N GLY A 450 -5.57 6.98 0.78
CA GLY A 450 -5.07 8.20 1.43
C GLY A 450 -5.43 9.46 0.64
#